data_AF-A0A973DEP9-F1
#
_entry.id   AF-A0A973DEP9-F1
#
_cell.length_a   1.000
_cell.length_b   1.000
_cell.length_c   1.000
_cell.angle_alpha   90.00
_cell.angle_beta   90.00
_cell.angle_gamma   90.00
#
_symmetry.space_group_name_H-M   'P 1'
#
loop_
_entity.id
_entity.type
_entity.pdbx_description
1 polymer ?
#
loop_
_entity_poly.entity_id
_entity_poly.type
_entity_poly.pdbx_seq_one_letter_code
_entity_poly.pdbx_strand_id
1 'polypeptide(L)'
;MVVSSAQYAYANDCSGVLTHISNVIKHNSYTCPGCCEEMVAVKGKVNVHHFRHNNAICSYESYLHNAAKNAFYNRFNESTDLIVLMLERAITCQSKKKSFLNDDSISCTNLVEAKYNLRNLFNEAFLELYDKSTGFTPDVMLSNSDNGSKCYIEIFVTHECTEEKIASGIPIIEISVNDENDIKYIQESDFSTNDINISLYNFSAKEKSVQECHQNCSLISNKFETWTLSASGRLNKLVKSFNHLSEEDLSLNNCWSINLDKRTKTEKIINLVKEMDPKNIYSNCLKCINASGWDDGQVSCAIKYTSVPYTESKVCKYYKVVEA
;
A
#
# COMPACT_ATOMS: atom_id res chain seq x y z
N MET A 1 -3.86 44.60 -11.99
CA MET A 1 -3.07 44.05 -10.88
C MET A 1 -3.85 44.32 -9.61
N VAL A 2 -4.58 43.32 -9.13
CA VAL A 2 -5.33 43.42 -7.88
C VAL A 2 -4.39 42.90 -6.80
N VAL A 3 -3.85 43.79 -5.99
CA VAL A 3 -3.14 43.43 -4.77
C VAL A 3 -4.19 42.80 -3.86
N SER A 4 -4.27 41.46 -3.87
CA SER A 4 -5.00 40.71 -2.86
C SER A 4 -4.42 41.14 -1.51
N SER A 5 -5.24 41.71 -0.64
CA SER A 5 -4.82 42.05 0.72
C SER A 5 -4.44 40.74 1.42
N ALA A 6 -3.16 40.46 1.60
CA ALA A 6 -2.67 39.37 2.43
C ALA A 6 -3.38 39.44 3.79
N GLN A 7 -4.15 38.40 4.14
CA GLN A 7 -4.94 38.37 5.37
C GLN A 7 -4.15 37.64 6.44
N TYR A 8 -3.40 38.36 7.26
CA TYR A 8 -2.68 37.77 8.40
C TYR A 8 -3.66 37.12 9.39
N ALA A 9 -3.96 35.83 9.23
CA ALA A 9 -4.90 35.11 10.09
C ALA A 9 -4.28 34.61 11.41
N TYR A 10 -2.95 34.60 11.51
CA TYR A 10 -2.20 34.09 12.65
C TYR A 10 -1.29 35.16 13.25
N ALA A 11 -1.08 35.11 14.56
CA ALA A 11 -0.10 35.92 15.28
C ALA A 11 0.39 35.16 16.52
N ASN A 12 1.60 35.43 16.98
CA ASN A 12 2.09 34.90 18.24
C ASN A 12 1.49 35.68 19.41
N ASP A 13 1.00 34.98 20.43
CA ASP A 13 0.54 35.63 21.66
C ASP A 13 1.71 36.02 22.58
N CYS A 14 1.42 36.56 23.77
CA CYS A 14 2.42 36.93 24.77
C CYS A 14 3.31 35.77 25.25
N SER A 15 2.88 34.52 25.06
CA SER A 15 3.63 33.31 25.41
C SER A 15 4.42 32.76 24.22
N GLY A 16 4.34 33.40 23.05
CA GLY A 16 4.99 32.95 21.82
C GLY A 16 4.22 31.87 21.08
N VAL A 17 2.98 31.57 21.48
CA VAL A 17 2.16 30.52 20.85
C VAL A 17 1.42 31.08 19.65
N LEU A 18 1.54 30.41 18.51
CA LEU A 18 0.87 30.78 17.27
C LEU A 18 -0.65 30.65 17.44
N THR A 19 -1.34 31.77 17.36
CA THR A 19 -2.78 31.90 17.62
C THR A 19 -3.53 32.37 16.38
N HIS A 20 -4.55 31.63 15.96
CA HIS A 20 -5.46 32.06 14.90
C HIS A 20 -6.37 33.19 15.38
N ILE A 21 -6.74 34.12 14.49
CA ILE A 21 -7.54 35.32 14.78
C ILE A 21 -8.89 35.00 15.44
N SER A 22 -9.47 33.82 15.17
CA SER A 22 -10.70 33.37 15.84
C SER A 22 -10.53 33.26 17.35
N ASN A 23 -9.34 32.87 17.81
CA ASN A 23 -9.04 32.49 19.20
C ASN A 23 -8.43 33.65 20.01
N VAL A 24 -8.36 34.86 19.45
CA VAL A 24 -7.83 36.05 20.13
C VAL A 24 -8.59 36.38 21.41
N ILE A 25 -7.81 36.60 22.47
CA ILE A 25 -8.22 37.07 23.79
C ILE A 25 -8.11 38.59 23.83
N LYS A 26 -9.16 39.26 24.33
CA LYS A 26 -9.15 40.73 24.47
C LYS A 26 -8.06 41.18 25.45
N HIS A 27 -7.44 42.32 25.15
CA HIS A 27 -6.38 42.94 25.96
C HIS A 27 -5.08 42.13 26.06
N ASN A 28 -4.90 41.09 25.24
CA ASN A 28 -3.61 40.44 25.08
C ASN A 28 -2.81 41.10 23.95
N SER A 29 -1.48 41.05 24.03
CA SER A 29 -0.58 41.49 22.97
C SER A 29 -0.32 40.37 21.96
N TYR A 30 -0.20 40.75 20.69
CA TYR A 30 0.05 39.83 19.59
C TYR A 30 1.18 40.37 18.73
N THR A 31 2.07 39.50 18.27
CA THR A 31 3.20 39.85 17.41
C THR A 31 3.22 39.03 16.14
N CYS A 32 3.74 39.61 15.07
CA CYS A 32 3.86 38.93 13.79
C CYS A 32 4.91 37.81 13.86
N PRO A 33 4.60 36.57 13.43
CA PRO A 33 5.58 35.50 13.39
C PRO A 33 6.72 35.77 12.38
N GLY A 34 6.50 36.64 11.40
CA GLY A 34 7.50 37.02 10.40
C GLY A 34 8.48 38.09 10.91
N CYS A 35 7.98 39.28 11.24
CA CYS A 35 8.81 40.43 11.60
C CYS A 35 8.87 40.74 13.11
N CYS A 36 8.16 39.98 13.96
CA CYS A 36 8.08 40.16 15.40
C CYS A 36 7.46 41.50 15.87
N GLU A 37 7.00 42.36 14.97
CA GLU A 37 6.32 43.61 15.29
C GLU A 37 4.91 43.40 15.83
N GLU A 38 4.42 44.37 16.61
CA GLU A 38 3.08 44.33 17.20
C GLU A 38 1.97 44.31 16.14
N MET A 39 0.97 43.47 16.38
CA MET A 39 -0.21 43.33 15.54
C MET A 39 -1.50 43.59 16.32
N VAL A 40 -2.46 44.23 15.65
CA VAL A 40 -3.79 44.49 16.21
C VAL A 40 -4.81 43.54 15.58
N ALA A 41 -5.57 42.84 16.41
CA ALA A 41 -6.68 42.01 15.95
C ALA A 41 -7.85 42.88 15.45
N VAL A 42 -8.22 42.70 14.18
CA VAL A 42 -9.34 43.40 13.54
C VAL A 42 -10.51 42.43 13.41
N LYS A 43 -11.52 42.58 14.30
CA LYS A 43 -12.76 41.79 14.28
C LYS A 43 -13.95 42.69 13.91
N GLY A 44 -14.23 42.79 12.61
CA GLY A 44 -15.35 43.56 12.06
C GLY A 44 -16.55 42.66 11.69
N LYS A 45 -17.73 43.26 11.48
CA LYS A 45 -18.94 42.53 11.06
C LYS A 45 -19.01 42.22 9.56
N VAL A 46 -18.18 42.90 8.75
CA VAL A 46 -18.28 42.90 7.28
C VAL A 46 -17.06 42.26 6.62
N ASN A 47 -15.85 42.58 7.11
CA ASN A 47 -14.61 42.03 6.57
C ASN A 47 -14.17 40.79 7.35
N VAL A 48 -13.47 39.89 6.66
CA VAL A 48 -12.84 38.70 7.29
C VAL A 48 -11.95 39.15 8.44
N HIS A 49 -12.05 38.47 9.56
CA HIS A 49 -11.21 38.75 10.72
C HIS A 49 -9.73 38.51 10.36
N HIS A 50 -8.86 39.45 10.69
CA HIS A 50 -7.42 39.33 10.46
C HIS A 50 -6.64 40.15 11.50
N PHE A 51 -5.35 39.90 11.61
CA PHE A 51 -4.40 40.75 12.28
C PHE A 51 -3.87 41.82 11.33
N ARG A 52 -3.55 42.99 11.86
CA ARG A 52 -3.00 44.10 11.09
C ARG A 52 -1.75 44.65 11.76
N HIS A 53 -0.70 44.83 10.97
CA HIS A 53 0.51 45.54 11.39
C HIS A 53 0.24 47.02 11.66
N ASN A 54 0.97 47.60 12.61
CA ASN A 54 1.01 49.04 12.80
C ASN A 54 2.28 49.61 12.15
N ASN A 55 2.22 49.96 10.85
CA ASN A 55 3.33 50.56 10.09
C ASN A 55 4.66 49.75 10.10
N ALA A 56 4.58 48.42 10.00
CA ALA A 56 5.76 47.56 9.89
C ALA A 56 6.10 47.22 8.43
N ILE A 57 7.39 47.07 8.13
CA ILE A 57 7.86 46.45 6.89
C ILE A 57 7.94 44.94 7.16
N CYS A 58 7.00 44.18 6.59
CA CYS A 58 6.91 42.74 6.80
C CYS A 58 6.86 42.02 5.44
N SER A 59 7.71 41.02 5.26
CA SER A 59 7.60 40.10 4.13
C SER A 59 6.49 39.09 4.41
N TYR A 60 5.53 39.00 3.49
CA TYR A 60 4.46 38.01 3.60
C TYR A 60 4.99 36.58 3.55
N GLU A 61 6.04 36.35 2.77
CA GLU A 61 6.75 35.07 2.74
C GLU A 61 7.32 34.68 4.10
N SER A 62 8.04 35.60 4.75
CA SER A 62 8.60 35.34 6.09
C SER A 62 7.50 35.11 7.12
N TYR A 63 6.37 35.80 6.98
CA TYR A 63 5.18 35.55 7.80
C TYR A 63 4.64 34.14 7.60
N LEU A 64 4.39 33.71 6.36
CA LEU A 64 3.86 32.38 6.04
C LEU A 64 4.81 31.28 6.50
N HIS A 65 6.10 31.41 6.19
CA HIS A 65 7.13 30.45 6.55
C HIS A 65 7.19 30.22 8.07
N ASN A 66 7.31 31.31 8.84
CA ASN A 66 7.38 31.21 10.30
C ASN A 66 6.06 30.78 10.93
N ALA A 67 4.91 31.19 10.38
CA ALA A 67 3.62 30.74 10.88
C ALA A 67 3.42 29.24 10.63
N ALA A 68 3.74 28.73 9.45
CA ALA A 68 3.60 27.33 9.10
C ALA A 68 4.52 26.41 9.92
N LYS A 69 5.81 26.76 10.08
CA LYS A 69 6.74 25.92 10.87
C LYS A 69 6.32 25.84 12.34
N ASN A 70 5.88 26.97 12.92
CA ASN A 70 5.36 27.01 14.29
C ASN A 70 4.03 26.24 14.40
N ALA A 71 3.17 26.30 13.37
CA ALA A 71 1.92 25.55 13.35
C ALA A 71 2.16 24.04 13.40
N PHE A 72 3.12 23.54 12.60
CA PHE A 72 3.50 22.12 12.66
C PHE A 72 4.10 21.76 14.03
N TYR A 73 5.05 22.56 14.52
CA TYR A 73 5.71 22.33 15.80
C TYR A 73 4.71 22.27 16.97
N ASN A 74 3.78 23.22 17.03
CA ASN A 74 2.75 23.25 18.06
C ASN A 74 1.80 22.05 17.90
N ARG A 75 1.39 21.71 16.66
CA ARG A 75 0.59 20.50 16.42
C ARG A 75 1.29 19.25 16.93
N PHE A 76 2.61 19.13 16.76
CA PHE A 76 3.40 17.99 17.23
C PHE A 76 3.63 17.98 18.75
N ASN A 77 3.62 19.11 19.44
CA ASN A 77 3.87 19.11 20.90
C ASN A 77 2.59 19.17 21.74
N GLU A 78 1.57 19.87 21.26
CA GLU A 78 0.42 20.28 22.09
C GLU A 78 -0.86 19.49 21.81
N SER A 79 -1.05 19.00 20.58
CA SER A 79 -2.25 18.23 20.24
C SER A 79 -2.20 16.78 20.73
N THR A 80 -3.34 16.20 21.07
CA THR A 80 -3.48 14.74 21.29
C THR A 80 -3.77 13.97 20.01
N ASP A 81 -4.03 14.69 18.91
CA ASP A 81 -4.45 14.09 17.66
C ASP A 81 -3.29 13.39 16.96
N LEU A 82 -3.65 12.38 16.15
CA LEU A 82 -2.71 11.69 15.29
C LEU A 82 -2.23 12.65 14.19
N ILE A 83 -0.97 12.49 13.80
CA ILE A 83 -0.40 13.16 12.63
C ILE A 83 -0.03 12.04 11.67
N VAL A 84 -0.94 11.69 10.77
CA VAL A 84 -0.72 10.54 9.88
C VAL A 84 0.04 10.97 8.64
N LEU A 85 1.10 10.22 8.33
CA LEU A 85 1.78 10.21 7.05
C LEU A 85 1.35 8.96 6.27
N MET A 86 0.79 9.17 5.09
CA MET A 86 0.35 8.12 4.17
C MET A 86 1.38 7.95 3.06
N LEU A 87 1.92 6.74 2.98
CA LEU A 87 2.89 6.32 1.96
C LEU A 87 2.30 5.17 1.15
N GLU A 88 2.89 4.86 0.01
CA GLU A 88 2.66 3.59 -0.68
C GLU A 88 3.69 2.55 -0.24
N ARG A 89 3.23 1.33 0.06
CA ARG A 89 4.13 0.18 0.31
C ARG A 89 3.83 -0.96 -0.63
N ALA A 90 4.86 -1.68 -1.05
CA ALA A 90 4.69 -2.94 -1.73
C ALA A 90 4.25 -4.03 -0.76
N ILE A 91 3.20 -4.78 -1.14
CA ILE A 91 2.81 -6.02 -0.49
C ILE A 91 2.93 -7.17 -1.49
N THR A 92 3.69 -8.19 -1.10
CA THR A 92 3.89 -9.41 -1.89
C THR A 92 3.05 -10.56 -1.31
N CYS A 93 2.25 -11.21 -2.15
CA CYS A 93 1.52 -12.41 -1.74
C CYS A 93 2.48 -13.60 -1.66
N GLN A 94 2.58 -14.19 -0.47
CA GLN A 94 3.37 -15.40 -0.17
C GLN A 94 2.46 -16.60 0.14
N SER A 95 1.23 -16.60 -0.35
CA SER A 95 0.32 -17.71 -0.17
C SER A 95 0.98 -19.02 -0.60
N LYS A 96 0.97 -20.03 0.28
CA LYS A 96 1.43 -21.38 -0.04
C LYS A 96 0.75 -21.94 -1.28
N LYS A 97 -0.48 -21.51 -1.56
CA LYS A 97 -1.25 -21.90 -2.75
C LYS A 97 -0.52 -21.56 -4.07
N LYS A 98 0.44 -20.63 -4.06
CA LYS A 98 1.28 -20.29 -5.22
C LYS A 98 2.07 -21.50 -5.73
N SER A 99 2.57 -22.38 -4.86
CA SER A 99 3.38 -23.53 -5.27
C SER A 99 2.63 -24.45 -6.25
N PHE A 100 1.30 -24.51 -6.16
CA PHE A 100 0.47 -25.36 -7.02
C PHE A 100 0.23 -24.79 -8.43
N LEU A 101 0.68 -23.55 -8.70
CA LEU A 101 0.68 -23.01 -10.06
C LEU A 101 1.78 -23.61 -10.94
N ASN A 102 2.81 -24.23 -10.35
CA ASN A 102 3.97 -24.79 -11.04
C ASN A 102 4.65 -23.79 -11.99
N ASP A 103 4.59 -22.50 -11.67
CA ASP A 103 5.21 -21.42 -12.42
C ASP A 103 5.76 -20.38 -11.44
N ASP A 104 7.08 -20.43 -11.24
CA ASP A 104 7.78 -19.54 -10.31
C ASP A 104 7.81 -18.08 -10.80
N SER A 105 7.59 -17.85 -12.10
CA SER A 105 7.54 -16.50 -12.69
C SER A 105 6.31 -15.72 -12.26
N ILE A 106 5.24 -16.40 -11.82
CA ILE A 106 4.02 -15.73 -11.37
C ILE A 106 4.23 -15.16 -9.97
N SER A 107 4.41 -13.86 -9.87
CA SER A 107 4.40 -13.12 -8.61
C SER A 107 3.17 -12.21 -8.52
N CYS A 108 2.85 -11.83 -7.30
CA CYS A 108 1.80 -10.87 -7.02
C CYS A 108 2.33 -9.89 -6.00
N THR A 109 2.68 -8.71 -6.51
CA THR A 109 3.14 -7.58 -5.72
C THR A 109 2.25 -6.40 -6.09
N ASN A 110 1.62 -5.80 -5.08
CA ASN A 110 0.73 -4.66 -5.26
C ASN A 110 1.18 -3.52 -4.35
N LEU A 111 1.03 -2.29 -4.83
CA LEU A 111 1.16 -1.11 -3.99
C LEU A 111 -0.14 -0.91 -3.21
N VAL A 112 -0.02 -0.68 -1.91
CA VAL A 112 -1.14 -0.34 -1.04
C VAL A 112 -0.78 0.83 -0.14
N GLU A 113 -1.81 1.54 0.31
CA GLU A 113 -1.67 2.63 1.27
C GLU A 113 -1.14 2.13 2.62
N ALA A 114 -0.21 2.89 3.17
CA ALA A 114 0.50 2.64 4.40
C ALA A 114 0.43 3.87 5.31
N LYS A 115 -0.32 3.75 6.41
CA LYS A 115 -0.48 4.83 7.39
C LYS A 115 0.56 4.73 8.50
N TYR A 116 1.21 5.85 8.80
CA TYR A 116 2.19 6.00 9.86
C TYR A 116 1.85 7.21 10.72
N ASN A 117 1.68 7.05 12.03
CA ASN A 117 1.57 8.20 12.92
C ASN A 117 2.96 8.76 13.22
N LEU A 118 3.25 10.01 12.85
CA LEU A 118 4.55 10.65 13.09
C LEU A 118 4.91 10.67 14.57
N ARG A 119 3.94 10.84 15.47
CA ARG A 119 4.16 10.79 16.93
C ARG A 119 4.53 9.40 17.47
N ASN A 120 4.25 8.33 16.71
CA ASN A 120 4.72 6.99 17.06
C ASN A 120 6.13 6.73 16.53
N LEU A 121 6.52 7.44 15.47
CA LEU A 121 7.84 7.32 14.85
C LEU A 121 8.87 8.19 15.57
N PHE A 122 8.47 9.36 16.04
CA PHE A 122 9.30 10.37 16.69
C PHE A 122 8.65 10.83 17.99
N ASN A 123 9.45 11.06 19.03
CA ASN A 123 8.98 11.44 20.36
C ASN A 123 9.41 12.86 20.76
N GLU A 124 10.27 13.50 19.97
CA GLU A 124 10.76 14.85 20.18
C GLU A 124 10.66 15.67 18.90
N ALA A 125 10.40 16.98 19.05
CA ALA A 125 10.47 17.96 17.98
C ALA A 125 11.26 19.18 18.43
N PHE A 126 12.02 19.78 17.51
CA PHE A 126 12.83 20.98 17.76
C PHE A 126 12.70 21.97 16.62
N LEU A 127 12.46 23.24 16.94
CA LEU A 127 12.48 24.33 15.95
C LEU A 127 13.92 24.74 15.66
N GLU A 128 14.27 24.81 14.37
CA GLU A 128 15.54 25.38 13.88
C GLU A 128 16.79 24.88 14.62
N LEU A 129 16.78 23.60 15.01
CA LEU A 129 17.90 22.99 15.73
C LEU A 129 18.97 22.53 14.76
N TYR A 130 20.16 23.11 14.87
CA TYR A 130 21.32 22.73 14.06
C TYR A 130 21.69 21.25 14.24
N ASP A 131 21.60 20.49 13.16
CA ASP A 131 21.99 19.09 13.12
C ASP A 131 23.49 18.95 12.84
N LYS A 132 24.25 18.67 13.91
CA LYS A 132 25.71 18.47 13.82
C LYS A 132 26.12 17.32 12.90
N SER A 133 25.26 16.34 12.65
CA SER A 133 25.60 15.17 11.84
C SER A 133 25.57 15.45 10.33
N THR A 134 24.71 16.37 9.90
CA THR A 134 24.53 16.73 8.49
C THR A 134 25.02 18.14 8.16
N GLY A 135 25.14 19.02 9.16
CA GLY A 135 25.50 20.42 8.99
C GLY A 135 24.31 21.32 8.60
N PHE A 136 23.07 20.80 8.64
CA PHE A 136 21.88 21.54 8.26
C PHE A 136 21.09 22.04 9.47
N THR A 137 20.29 23.08 9.25
CA THR A 137 19.25 23.54 10.19
C THR A 137 17.91 23.37 9.49
N PRO A 138 17.12 22.34 9.82
CA PRO A 138 15.77 22.20 9.30
C PRO A 138 14.81 23.13 10.03
N ASP A 139 13.66 23.46 9.43
CA ASP A 139 12.65 24.30 10.09
C ASP A 139 12.09 23.63 11.34
N VAL A 140 11.76 22.35 11.23
CA VAL A 140 11.46 21.49 12.38
C VAL A 140 12.22 20.17 12.25
N MET A 141 13.02 19.82 13.25
CA MET A 141 13.62 18.50 13.37
C MET A 141 12.76 17.61 14.26
N LEU A 142 12.25 16.53 13.70
CA LEU A 142 11.70 15.41 14.46
C LEU A 142 12.81 14.43 14.82
N SER A 143 12.79 13.93 16.05
CA SER A 143 13.77 12.99 16.58
C SER A 143 13.08 11.88 17.38
N ASN A 144 13.66 10.69 17.33
CA ASN A 144 13.31 9.59 18.22
C ASN A 144 14.51 9.32 19.13
N SER A 145 14.38 9.67 20.41
CA SER A 145 15.46 9.49 21.39
C SER A 145 15.79 8.02 21.70
N ASP A 146 14.88 7.08 21.44
CA ASP A 146 15.09 5.65 21.71
C ASP A 146 15.98 4.97 20.66
N ASN A 147 15.90 5.40 19.39
CA ASN A 147 16.62 4.77 18.28
C ASN A 147 17.49 5.72 17.44
N GLY A 148 17.49 7.02 17.76
CA GLY A 148 18.28 8.05 17.10
C GLY A 148 17.81 8.43 15.69
N SER A 149 16.67 7.94 15.23
CA SER A 149 16.12 8.30 13.92
C SER A 149 15.64 9.76 13.91
N LYS A 150 15.74 10.39 12.74
CA LYS A 150 15.39 11.79 12.53
C LYS A 150 14.54 11.95 11.28
N CYS A 151 13.78 13.04 11.24
CA CYS A 151 13.09 13.51 10.06
C CYS A 151 13.07 15.04 10.07
N TYR A 152 13.24 15.65 8.90
CA TYR A 152 13.14 17.09 8.74
C TYR A 152 11.76 17.45 8.19
N ILE A 153 11.19 18.51 8.74
CA ILE A 153 10.04 19.21 8.17
C ILE A 153 10.58 20.52 7.63
N GLU A 154 10.32 20.79 6.36
CA GLU A 154 10.76 21.98 5.64
C GLU A 154 9.54 22.72 5.10
N ILE A 155 9.49 24.03 5.29
CA ILE A 155 8.42 24.88 4.78
C ILE A 155 8.89 25.57 3.50
N PHE A 156 8.22 25.26 2.41
CA PHE A 156 8.49 25.86 1.11
C PHE A 156 7.48 26.96 0.82
N VAL A 157 7.93 28.23 0.77
CA VAL A 157 7.11 29.33 0.26
C VAL A 157 7.60 29.78 -1.12
N THR A 158 8.88 30.12 -1.24
CA THR A 158 9.49 30.48 -2.55
C THR A 158 10.72 29.67 -2.92
N HIS A 159 11.34 28.98 -1.96
CA HIS A 159 12.55 28.18 -2.16
C HIS A 159 12.35 26.74 -1.71
N GLU A 160 12.49 25.82 -2.67
CA GLU A 160 12.47 24.38 -2.44
C GLU A 160 13.72 23.93 -1.67
N CYS A 161 13.62 22.74 -1.10
CA CYS A 161 14.67 22.05 -0.38
C CYS A 161 15.88 21.86 -1.29
N THR A 162 17.07 22.16 -0.76
CA THR A 162 18.30 22.08 -1.55
C THR A 162 18.65 20.63 -1.89
N GLU A 163 19.23 20.42 -3.08
CA GLU A 163 19.68 19.10 -3.52
C GLU A 163 20.66 18.45 -2.52
N GLU A 164 21.51 19.25 -1.86
CA GLU A 164 22.43 18.79 -0.82
C GLU A 164 21.70 18.21 0.40
N LYS A 165 20.59 18.85 0.82
CA LYS A 165 19.78 18.38 1.95
C LYS A 165 19.05 17.10 1.57
N ILE A 166 18.50 17.01 0.36
CA ILE A 166 17.89 15.78 -0.18
C ILE A 166 18.91 14.64 -0.27
N ALA A 167 20.12 14.93 -0.76
CA ALA A 167 21.20 13.96 -0.90
C ALA A 167 21.77 13.44 0.43
N SER A 168 21.43 14.07 1.56
CA SER A 168 21.84 13.64 2.90
C SER A 168 21.28 12.27 3.32
N GLY A 169 20.20 11.82 2.68
CA GLY A 169 19.50 10.58 3.00
C GLY A 169 18.62 10.65 4.26
N ILE A 170 18.53 11.79 4.92
CA ILE A 170 17.57 12.00 6.02
C ILE A 170 16.15 12.12 5.44
N PRO A 171 15.12 11.48 6.03
CA PRO A 171 13.73 11.66 5.62
C PRO A 171 13.28 13.12 5.74
N ILE A 172 12.71 13.71 4.68
CA ILE A 172 12.25 15.10 4.64
C ILE A 172 10.80 15.15 4.18
N ILE A 173 9.94 15.79 4.98
CA ILE A 173 8.59 16.21 4.59
C ILE A 173 8.69 17.70 4.26
N GLU A 174 8.65 18.03 2.99
CA GLU A 174 8.57 19.42 2.55
C GLU A 174 7.11 19.78 2.30
N ILE A 175 6.69 20.92 2.84
CA ILE A 175 5.31 21.40 2.79
C ILE A 175 5.29 22.76 2.09
N SER A 176 4.65 22.81 0.92
CA SER A 176 4.42 24.05 0.19
C SER A 176 3.31 24.87 0.85
N VAL A 177 3.58 26.16 1.10
CA VAL A 177 2.66 27.09 1.77
C VAL A 177 2.52 28.35 0.94
N ASN A 178 1.30 28.59 0.44
CA ASN A 178 0.97 29.72 -0.42
C ASN A 178 0.12 30.76 0.31
N ASP A 179 -0.71 30.32 1.25
CA ASP A 179 -1.59 31.18 2.04
C ASP A 179 -1.89 30.58 3.43
N GLU A 180 -2.74 31.26 4.22
CA GLU A 180 -3.10 30.84 5.57
C GLU A 180 -3.95 29.56 5.63
N ASN A 181 -4.60 29.13 4.53
CA ASN A 181 -5.33 27.86 4.50
C ASN A 181 -4.37 26.67 4.52
N ASP A 182 -3.18 26.81 3.93
CA ASP A 182 -2.14 25.78 4.01
C ASP A 182 -1.62 25.63 5.46
N ILE A 183 -1.54 26.73 6.21
CA ILE A 183 -1.21 26.69 7.65
C ILE A 183 -2.29 25.93 8.42
N LYS A 184 -3.56 26.18 8.11
CA LYS A 184 -4.67 25.43 8.69
C LYS A 184 -4.61 23.94 8.33
N TYR A 185 -4.27 23.61 7.08
CA TYR A 185 -4.05 22.23 6.63
C TYR A 185 -2.98 21.54 7.49
N ILE A 186 -1.84 22.20 7.72
CA ILE A 186 -0.77 21.73 8.60
C ILE A 186 -1.27 21.45 10.02
N GLN A 187 -2.25 22.21 10.53
CA GLN A 187 -2.79 22.04 11.88
C GLN A 187 -3.80 20.88 12.00
N GLU A 188 -4.53 20.57 10.94
CA GLU A 188 -5.76 19.77 11.03
C GLU A 188 -5.77 18.50 10.17
N SER A 189 -4.91 18.39 9.15
CA SER A 189 -5.01 17.35 8.11
C SER A 189 -3.90 16.31 8.16
N ASP A 190 -4.13 15.13 7.60
CA ASP A 190 -3.09 14.12 7.41
C ASP A 190 -2.25 14.45 6.16
N PHE A 191 -1.03 13.92 6.08
CA PHE A 191 -0.10 14.12 4.94
C PHE A 191 -0.04 12.89 4.05
N SER A 192 0.04 13.08 2.74
CA SER A 192 0.08 12.01 1.74
C SER A 192 1.09 12.30 0.64
N THR A 193 1.65 11.24 0.04
CA THR A 193 2.43 11.34 -1.21
C THR A 193 1.62 11.90 -2.38
N ASN A 194 0.29 11.85 -2.30
CA ASN A 194 -0.62 12.30 -3.36
C ASN A 194 -1.06 13.77 -3.16
N ASP A 195 -0.68 14.41 -2.06
CA ASP A 195 -1.03 15.80 -1.80
C ASP A 195 -0.16 16.71 -2.65
N ILE A 196 -0.77 17.64 -3.39
CA ILE A 196 -0.06 18.50 -4.35
C ILE A 196 0.93 19.47 -3.68
N ASN A 197 0.72 19.76 -2.39
CA ASN A 197 1.54 20.65 -1.58
C ASN A 197 2.55 19.90 -0.69
N ILE A 198 2.70 18.58 -0.84
CA ILE A 198 3.62 17.79 -0.02
C ILE A 198 4.63 17.07 -0.92
N SER A 199 5.91 17.31 -0.66
CA SER A 199 7.03 16.57 -1.26
C SER A 199 7.69 15.71 -0.18
N LEU A 200 7.85 14.41 -0.47
CA LEU A 200 8.48 13.47 0.45
C LEU A 200 9.82 12.98 -0.11
N TYR A 201 10.90 13.27 0.59
CA TYR A 201 12.24 12.83 0.23
C TYR A 201 12.76 11.79 1.23
N ASN A 202 13.47 10.79 0.71
CA ASN A 202 14.10 9.72 1.51
C ASN A 202 13.14 8.93 2.43
N PHE A 203 11.83 8.95 2.13
CA PHE A 203 10.86 8.07 2.76
C PHE A 203 10.80 6.73 2.04
N SER A 204 10.88 5.64 2.79
CA SER A 204 10.68 4.30 2.28
C SER A 204 9.74 3.53 3.21
N ALA A 205 8.57 3.17 2.70
CA ALA A 205 7.67 2.29 3.40
C ALA A 205 8.16 0.84 3.21
N LYS A 206 8.59 0.21 4.31
CA LYS A 206 9.06 -1.18 4.28
C LYS A 206 8.02 -2.11 3.65
N GLU A 207 8.47 -2.90 2.69
CA GLU A 207 7.67 -3.93 2.05
C GLU A 207 7.14 -4.94 3.06
N LYS A 208 5.97 -5.51 2.78
CA LYS A 208 5.39 -6.57 3.62
C LYS A 208 5.01 -7.79 2.79
N SER A 209 5.08 -8.94 3.44
CA SER A 209 4.59 -10.19 2.86
C SER A 209 3.32 -10.63 3.59
N VAL A 210 2.34 -11.10 2.84
CA VAL A 210 1.05 -11.57 3.36
C VAL A 210 0.77 -13.00 2.91
N GLN A 211 0.16 -13.80 3.78
CA GLN A 211 -0.21 -15.19 3.47
C GLN A 211 -1.52 -15.28 2.68
N GLU A 212 -2.42 -14.31 2.89
CA GLU A 212 -3.66 -14.17 2.15
C GLU A 212 -3.50 -13.09 1.10
N CYS A 213 -3.84 -13.43 -0.15
CA CYS A 213 -3.70 -12.50 -1.25
C CYS A 213 -4.77 -11.38 -1.15
N HIS A 214 -4.35 -10.14 -1.41
CA HIS A 214 -5.25 -8.99 -1.50
C HIS A 214 -6.23 -9.13 -2.68
N GLN A 215 -7.37 -8.43 -2.62
CA GLN A 215 -8.44 -8.51 -3.62
C GLN A 215 -7.98 -8.23 -5.07
N ASN A 216 -6.94 -7.40 -5.25
CA ASN A 216 -6.36 -7.08 -6.56
C ASN A 216 -5.16 -7.96 -6.93
N CYS A 217 -4.99 -9.11 -6.27
CA CYS A 217 -3.86 -9.98 -6.55
C CYS A 217 -4.03 -10.70 -7.89
N SER A 218 -3.01 -10.61 -8.75
CA SER A 218 -2.94 -11.32 -10.04
C SER A 218 -3.11 -12.84 -9.90
N LEU A 219 -2.81 -13.41 -8.73
CA LEU A 219 -3.02 -14.84 -8.49
C LEU A 219 -4.50 -15.24 -8.52
N ILE A 220 -5.41 -14.31 -8.19
CA ILE A 220 -6.85 -14.57 -8.04
C ILE A 220 -7.50 -15.00 -9.35
N SER A 221 -7.00 -14.52 -10.50
CA SER A 221 -7.52 -14.91 -11.81
C SER A 221 -7.17 -16.34 -12.20
N ASN A 222 -6.21 -16.98 -11.51
CA ASN A 222 -5.87 -18.37 -11.79
C ASN A 222 -6.98 -19.32 -11.35
N LYS A 223 -7.21 -20.33 -12.19
CA LYS A 223 -8.22 -21.35 -11.99
C LYS A 223 -7.58 -22.73 -11.96
N PHE A 224 -8.19 -23.61 -11.19
CA PHE A 224 -7.72 -24.97 -10.97
C PHE A 224 -8.85 -25.93 -11.21
N GLU A 225 -8.52 -27.07 -11.78
CA GLU A 225 -9.41 -28.21 -11.86
C GLU A 225 -9.08 -29.20 -10.74
N THR A 226 -10.10 -29.55 -9.97
CA THR A 226 -10.06 -30.60 -8.95
C THR A 226 -10.85 -31.79 -9.45
N TRP A 227 -10.26 -32.97 -9.36
CA TRP A 227 -10.81 -34.21 -9.90
C TRP A 227 -11.16 -35.19 -8.78
N THR A 228 -12.30 -35.87 -8.92
CA THR A 228 -12.72 -36.93 -8.00
C THR A 228 -13.27 -38.12 -8.75
N LEU A 229 -13.20 -39.31 -8.15
CA LEU A 229 -13.78 -40.52 -8.69
C LEU A 229 -15.08 -40.85 -7.94
N SER A 230 -16.19 -40.95 -8.67
CA SER A 230 -17.47 -41.40 -8.12
C SER A 230 -17.44 -42.90 -7.79
N ALA A 231 -18.42 -43.36 -7.01
CA ALA A 231 -18.64 -44.79 -6.72
C ALA A 231 -18.90 -45.65 -7.98
N SER A 232 -19.16 -45.03 -9.14
CA SER A 232 -19.34 -45.72 -10.42
C SER A 232 -18.07 -45.77 -11.28
N GLY A 233 -16.95 -45.26 -10.78
CA GLY A 233 -15.69 -45.11 -11.51
C GLY A 233 -15.70 -43.96 -12.54
N ARG A 234 -16.69 -43.06 -12.48
CA ARG A 234 -16.71 -41.83 -13.30
C ARG A 234 -15.90 -40.72 -12.65
N LEU A 235 -15.06 -40.07 -13.43
CA LEU A 235 -14.33 -38.85 -13.10
C LEU A 235 -15.28 -37.64 -13.08
N ASN A 236 -15.24 -36.87 -12.00
CA ASN A 236 -15.90 -35.59 -11.88
C ASN A 236 -14.85 -34.48 -11.81
N LYS A 237 -15.04 -33.43 -12.62
CA LYS A 237 -14.21 -32.23 -12.64
C LYS A 237 -14.96 -31.08 -11.98
N LEU A 238 -14.30 -30.40 -11.05
CA LEU A 238 -14.77 -29.15 -10.47
C LEU A 238 -13.72 -28.06 -10.72
N VAL A 239 -14.14 -26.89 -11.21
CA VAL A 239 -13.24 -25.76 -11.42
C VAL A 239 -13.40 -24.76 -10.28
N LYS A 240 -12.31 -24.46 -9.58
CA LYS A 240 -12.25 -23.48 -8.49
C LYS A 240 -11.28 -22.35 -8.86
N SER A 241 -11.53 -21.14 -8.35
CA SER A 241 -10.55 -20.05 -8.40
C SER A 241 -9.54 -20.17 -7.26
N PHE A 242 -8.40 -19.51 -7.40
CA PHE A 242 -7.32 -19.51 -6.40
C PHE A 242 -7.80 -19.20 -4.96
N ASN A 243 -8.71 -18.25 -4.79
CA ASN A 243 -9.24 -17.88 -3.47
C ASN A 243 -10.16 -18.94 -2.84
N HIS A 244 -10.85 -19.75 -3.66
CA HIS A 244 -11.81 -20.75 -3.20
C HIS A 244 -11.21 -22.15 -3.03
N LEU A 245 -9.92 -22.32 -3.31
CA LEU A 245 -9.21 -23.58 -3.03
C LEU A 245 -8.84 -23.66 -1.55
N SER A 246 -9.11 -24.77 -0.89
CA SER A 246 -8.52 -25.06 0.42
C SER A 246 -7.11 -25.63 0.27
N GLU A 247 -6.30 -25.59 1.35
CA GLU A 247 -5.02 -26.31 1.35
C GLU A 247 -5.22 -27.83 1.24
N GLU A 248 -6.33 -28.35 1.76
CA GLU A 248 -6.73 -29.77 1.64
C GLU A 248 -7.06 -30.16 0.20
N ASP A 249 -7.73 -29.29 -0.56
CA ASP A 249 -7.97 -29.50 -1.99
C ASP A 249 -6.65 -29.59 -2.78
N LEU A 250 -5.60 -28.92 -2.30
CA LEU A 250 -4.32 -28.80 -2.98
C LEU A 250 -3.30 -29.86 -2.54
N SER A 251 -3.45 -30.44 -1.35
CA SER A 251 -2.56 -31.49 -0.84
C SER A 251 -2.77 -32.85 -1.51
N LEU A 252 -3.90 -33.03 -2.17
CA LEU A 252 -4.21 -34.20 -2.96
C LEU A 252 -3.61 -34.05 -4.37
N ASN A 253 -3.06 -35.14 -4.93
CA ASN A 253 -2.59 -35.21 -6.32
C ASN A 253 -3.71 -35.02 -7.37
N ASN A 254 -4.91 -34.58 -6.96
CA ASN A 254 -6.11 -34.46 -7.78
C ASN A 254 -6.44 -33.03 -8.21
N CYS A 255 -5.62 -32.03 -7.85
CA CYS A 255 -5.85 -30.63 -8.15
C CYS A 255 -4.68 -30.03 -8.92
N TRP A 256 -4.94 -29.28 -9.98
CA TRP A 256 -3.90 -28.59 -10.76
C TRP A 256 -4.46 -27.45 -11.61
N SER A 257 -3.56 -26.57 -12.08
CA SER A 257 -3.91 -25.42 -12.93
C SER A 257 -4.60 -25.85 -14.23
N ILE A 258 -5.63 -25.12 -14.64
CA ILE A 258 -6.32 -25.37 -15.92
C ILE A 258 -5.45 -25.05 -17.14
N ASN A 259 -4.36 -24.30 -16.96
CA ASN A 259 -3.48 -23.85 -18.04
C ASN A 259 -2.34 -24.84 -18.34
N LEU A 260 -2.29 -25.99 -17.67
CA LEU A 260 -1.31 -27.03 -17.98
C LEU A 260 -1.41 -27.49 -19.44
N ASP A 261 -0.26 -27.81 -20.02
CA ASP A 261 -0.19 -28.36 -21.37
C ASP A 261 -0.83 -29.76 -21.43
N LYS A 262 -1.20 -30.18 -22.65
CA LYS A 262 -1.94 -31.44 -22.87
C LYS A 262 -1.18 -32.68 -22.38
N ARG A 263 0.15 -32.69 -22.50
CA ARG A 263 0.97 -33.83 -22.10
C ARG A 263 0.96 -33.96 -20.58
N THR A 264 1.26 -32.87 -19.87
CA THR A 264 1.24 -32.86 -18.41
C THR A 264 -0.14 -33.19 -17.84
N LYS A 265 -1.22 -32.66 -18.44
CA LYS A 265 -2.60 -33.04 -18.06
C LYS A 265 -2.88 -34.53 -18.21
N THR A 266 -2.44 -35.12 -19.32
CA THR A 266 -2.60 -36.56 -19.59
C THR A 266 -1.86 -37.38 -18.54
N GLU A 267 -0.61 -37.05 -18.25
CA GLU A 267 0.20 -37.75 -17.25
C GLU A 267 -0.43 -37.65 -15.85
N LYS A 268 -0.89 -36.46 -15.45
CA LYS A 268 -1.56 -36.25 -14.16
C LYS A 268 -2.85 -37.03 -14.02
N ILE A 269 -3.75 -37.00 -15.02
CA ILE A 269 -5.04 -37.70 -14.91
C ILE A 269 -4.87 -39.22 -14.89
N ILE A 270 -3.90 -39.77 -15.65
CA ILE A 270 -3.60 -41.20 -15.64
C ILE A 270 -3.08 -41.62 -14.26
N ASN A 271 -2.12 -40.86 -13.70
CA ASN A 271 -1.57 -41.16 -12.37
C ASN A 271 -2.64 -41.03 -11.29
N LEU A 272 -3.48 -40.00 -11.35
CA LEU A 272 -4.61 -39.84 -10.43
C LEU A 272 -5.55 -41.05 -10.44
N VAL A 273 -5.93 -41.54 -11.62
CA VAL A 273 -6.82 -42.69 -11.74
C VAL A 273 -6.18 -43.96 -11.19
N LYS A 274 -4.86 -44.14 -11.37
CA LYS A 274 -4.11 -45.27 -10.77
C LYS A 274 -4.05 -45.18 -9.25
N GLU A 275 -3.85 -43.98 -8.69
CA GLU A 275 -3.82 -43.75 -7.25
C GLU A 275 -5.20 -43.94 -6.60
N MET A 276 -6.27 -43.46 -7.26
CA MET A 276 -7.65 -43.56 -6.75
C MET A 276 -8.26 -44.95 -6.90
N ASP A 277 -7.78 -45.76 -7.85
CA ASP A 277 -8.24 -47.13 -8.08
C ASP A 277 -7.06 -48.11 -8.29
N PRO A 278 -6.25 -48.34 -7.24
CA PRO A 278 -5.02 -49.14 -7.35
C PRO A 278 -5.30 -50.63 -7.61
N LYS A 279 -6.49 -51.10 -7.22
CA LYS A 279 -6.92 -52.50 -7.41
C LYS A 279 -7.65 -52.72 -8.73
N ASN A 280 -7.73 -51.71 -9.60
CA ASN A 280 -8.44 -51.78 -10.87
C ASN A 280 -9.90 -52.25 -10.77
N ILE A 281 -10.60 -51.84 -9.71
CA ILE A 281 -12.02 -52.16 -9.46
C ILE A 281 -12.88 -51.58 -10.59
N TYR A 282 -12.52 -50.40 -11.11
CA TYR A 282 -13.25 -49.73 -12.17
C TYR A 282 -12.52 -49.84 -13.50
N SER A 283 -13.20 -50.39 -14.51
CA SER A 283 -12.72 -50.39 -15.88
C SER A 283 -12.68 -48.95 -16.41
N ASN A 284 -11.50 -48.43 -16.73
CA ASN A 284 -11.30 -47.06 -17.21
C ASN A 284 -10.24 -47.05 -18.32
N CYS A 285 -10.58 -46.56 -19.52
CA CYS A 285 -9.66 -46.57 -20.64
C CYS A 285 -8.36 -45.81 -20.37
N LEU A 286 -8.30 -44.86 -19.44
CA LEU A 286 -7.04 -44.20 -19.03
C LEU A 286 -5.98 -45.16 -18.49
N LYS A 287 -6.38 -46.35 -18.03
CA LYS A 287 -5.48 -47.42 -17.57
C LYS A 287 -5.22 -48.50 -18.63
N CYS A 288 -5.92 -48.42 -19.76
CA CYS A 288 -5.87 -49.44 -20.80
C CYS A 288 -4.55 -49.36 -21.58
N ILE A 289 -3.93 -50.51 -21.85
CA ILE A 289 -2.69 -50.60 -22.65
C ILE A 289 -2.86 -50.09 -24.08
N ASN A 290 -4.10 -50.07 -24.57
CA ASN A 290 -4.44 -49.68 -25.94
C ASN A 290 -4.89 -48.21 -26.05
N ALA A 291 -4.86 -47.46 -24.95
CA ALA A 291 -5.31 -46.09 -24.90
C ALA A 291 -4.14 -45.14 -24.67
N SER A 292 -4.21 -43.97 -25.29
CA SER A 292 -3.23 -42.90 -25.11
C SER A 292 -3.88 -41.54 -25.22
N GLY A 293 -3.20 -40.53 -24.67
CA GLY A 293 -3.70 -39.16 -24.65
C GLY A 293 -4.90 -38.98 -23.73
N TRP A 294 -5.24 -37.72 -23.52
CA TRP A 294 -6.44 -37.30 -22.82
C TRP A 294 -6.96 -36.00 -23.43
N ASP A 295 -8.23 -35.98 -23.78
CA ASP A 295 -8.93 -34.79 -24.22
C ASP A 295 -10.32 -34.76 -23.59
N ASP A 296 -10.40 -34.13 -22.42
CA ASP A 296 -11.60 -33.86 -21.62
C ASP A 296 -12.70 -34.94 -21.70
N GLY A 297 -12.37 -36.17 -21.27
CA GLY A 297 -13.30 -37.30 -21.26
C GLY A 297 -13.09 -38.30 -22.40
N GLN A 298 -12.19 -38.02 -23.34
CA GLN A 298 -11.85 -38.93 -24.41
C GLN A 298 -10.38 -39.37 -24.38
N VAL A 299 -10.14 -40.56 -24.92
CA VAL A 299 -8.81 -41.14 -25.12
C VAL A 299 -8.70 -41.69 -26.54
N SER A 300 -7.49 -41.64 -27.11
CA SER A 300 -7.22 -42.23 -28.42
C SER A 300 -7.03 -43.74 -28.27
N CYS A 301 -7.84 -44.53 -28.96
CA CYS A 301 -7.78 -46.00 -28.92
C CYS A 301 -7.08 -46.57 -30.14
N ALA A 302 -5.98 -47.29 -29.93
CA ALA A 302 -5.19 -47.91 -31.01
C ALA A 302 -5.94 -49.04 -31.73
N ILE A 303 -6.84 -49.76 -31.05
CA ILE A 303 -7.61 -50.88 -31.62
C ILE A 303 -8.77 -50.39 -32.50
N LYS A 304 -9.40 -49.29 -32.09
CA LYS A 304 -10.55 -48.71 -32.82
C LYS A 304 -10.14 -47.60 -33.79
N TYR A 305 -8.87 -47.22 -33.80
CA TYR A 305 -8.31 -46.14 -34.62
C TYR A 305 -9.11 -44.81 -34.52
N THR A 306 -9.65 -44.53 -33.34
CA THR A 306 -10.48 -43.34 -33.10
C THR A 306 -10.44 -42.90 -31.63
N SER A 307 -10.93 -41.70 -31.37
CA SER A 307 -11.15 -41.19 -30.02
C SER A 307 -12.41 -41.80 -29.44
N VAL A 308 -12.33 -42.30 -28.20
CA VAL A 308 -13.45 -42.94 -27.50
C VAL A 308 -13.62 -42.37 -26.10
N PRO A 309 -14.84 -42.36 -25.54
CA PRO A 309 -15.03 -42.00 -24.14
C PRO A 309 -14.18 -42.87 -23.21
N TYR A 310 -13.61 -42.31 -22.15
CA TYR A 310 -12.80 -43.09 -21.22
C TYR A 310 -13.59 -44.20 -20.50
N THR A 311 -14.92 -44.10 -20.47
CA THR A 311 -15.83 -45.11 -19.90
C THR A 311 -16.14 -46.26 -20.85
N GLU A 312 -15.70 -46.20 -22.11
CA GLU A 312 -15.91 -47.24 -23.13
C GLU A 312 -15.41 -48.63 -22.67
N SER A 313 -14.39 -48.63 -21.81
CA SER A 313 -13.86 -49.81 -21.11
C SER A 313 -14.92 -50.71 -20.46
N LYS A 314 -16.05 -50.15 -20.04
CA LYS A 314 -17.15 -50.90 -19.39
C LYS A 314 -17.84 -51.90 -20.31
N VAL A 315 -17.79 -51.68 -21.62
CA VAL A 315 -18.44 -52.54 -22.64
C VAL A 315 -17.44 -53.03 -23.70
N CYS A 316 -16.16 -52.65 -23.60
CA CYS A 316 -15.15 -52.96 -24.59
C CYS A 316 -14.48 -54.31 -24.33
N LYS A 317 -14.71 -55.28 -25.22
CA LYS A 317 -14.08 -56.61 -25.19
C LYS A 317 -12.54 -56.61 -25.33
N TYR A 318 -11.95 -55.50 -25.79
CA TYR A 318 -10.49 -55.34 -25.98
C TYR A 318 -9.82 -54.57 -24.83
N TYR A 319 -10.58 -54.22 -23.79
CA TYR A 319 -10.02 -53.56 -22.60
C TYR A 319 -9.04 -54.49 -21.89
N LYS A 320 -7.81 -54.02 -21.70
CA LYS A 320 -6.75 -54.72 -20.97
C LYS A 320 -5.92 -53.70 -20.21
N VAL A 321 -5.59 -54.00 -18.96
CA VAL A 321 -4.68 -53.21 -18.12
C VAL A 321 -3.40 -53.99 -17.92
N VAL A 322 -2.29 -53.30 -17.66
CA VAL A 322 -1.07 -53.97 -17.18
C VAL A 322 -1.36 -54.47 -15.77
N GLU A 323 -1.18 -55.78 -15.52
CA GLU A 323 -1.26 -56.31 -14.16
C GLU A 323 -0.16 -55.67 -13.31
N ALA A 324 -0.54 -55.27 -12.08
CA ALA A 324 0.35 -54.56 -11.15
C ALA A 324 1.42 -55.49 -10.58
#